data_AF-A0A1I1S8D9-F1
#
_entry.id   AF-A0A1I1S8D9-F1
#
_cell.length_a   1.000
_cell.length_b   1.000
_cell.length_c   1.000
_cell.angle_alpha   90.00
_cell.angle_beta   90.00
_cell.angle_gamma   90.00
#
_symmetry.space_group_name_H-M   'P 1'
#
loop_
_entity.id
_entity.type
_entity.pdbx_description
1 polymer ?
#
loop_
_entity_poly.entity_id
_entity_poly.type
_entity_poly.pdbx_seq_one_letter_code
_entity_poly.pdbx_strand_id
1 'polypeptide(L)'
;RENISFCSGHGIRISGKKLGRPKNYADSKAEKKAAYKDNTDRIEVERKFSLAKRKFGLGLLLTKREDTTRASIVLSVIAMNIDRLAAMLLRFWKIVINIRFSYRQPVCHGF
;
A
#
# COMPACT_ATOMS: atom_id res chain seq x y z
N ARG A 1 -24.20 -14.78 4.81
CA ARG A 1 -24.27 -14.08 3.49
C ARG A 1 -24.04 -12.57 3.61
N GLU A 2 -24.10 -12.01 4.81
CA GLU A 2 -23.96 -10.58 5.09
C GLU A 2 -22.68 -9.95 4.53
N ASN A 3 -21.51 -10.61 4.63
CA ASN A 3 -20.29 -10.08 4.02
C ASN A 3 -20.37 -9.92 2.49
N ILE A 4 -21.06 -10.84 1.79
CA ILE A 4 -21.18 -10.77 0.33
C ILE A 4 -22.12 -9.62 -0.06
N SER A 5 -23.24 -9.47 0.64
CA SER A 5 -24.16 -8.36 0.40
C SER A 5 -23.53 -7.02 0.75
N PHE A 6 -22.78 -6.94 1.86
CA PHE A 6 -22.03 -5.76 2.25
C PHE A 6 -21.03 -5.36 1.16
N CYS A 7 -20.18 -6.29 0.71
CA CYS A 7 -19.21 -6.02 -0.35
C CYS A 7 -19.88 -5.61 -1.66
N SER A 8 -20.98 -6.28 -2.04
CA SER A 8 -21.73 -5.93 -3.25
C SER A 8 -22.31 -4.51 -3.17
N GLY A 9 -22.85 -4.12 -2.01
CA GLY A 9 -23.40 -2.78 -1.78
C GLY A 9 -22.34 -1.66 -1.79
N HIS A 10 -21.08 -1.99 -1.48
CA HIS A 10 -19.95 -1.06 -1.49
C HIS A 10 -19.11 -1.13 -2.77
N GLY A 11 -19.53 -1.89 -3.79
CA GLY A 11 -18.75 -2.08 -5.01
C GLY A 11 -17.43 -2.82 -4.81
N ILE A 12 -17.27 -3.52 -3.68
CA ILE A 12 -16.09 -4.33 -3.38
C ILE A 12 -16.22 -5.65 -4.11
N ARG A 13 -15.37 -5.85 -5.13
CA ARG A 13 -15.33 -7.10 -5.88
C ARG A 13 -14.65 -8.21 -5.07
N ILE A 14 -15.37 -9.30 -4.84
CA ILE A 14 -14.80 -10.52 -4.26
C ILE A 14 -14.00 -11.25 -5.33
N SER A 15 -12.69 -11.40 -5.11
CA SER A 15 -11.81 -12.20 -5.96
C SER A 15 -11.74 -13.67 -5.51
N GLY A 16 -11.25 -14.53 -6.39
CA GLY A 16 -11.09 -15.97 -6.15
C GLY A 16 -12.30 -16.80 -6.59
N LYS A 17 -12.21 -18.11 -6.33
CA LYS A 17 -13.27 -19.06 -6.70
C LYS A 17 -14.54 -18.72 -5.91
N LYS A 18 -15.69 -18.71 -6.60
CA LYS A 18 -16.98 -18.45 -5.93
C LYS A 18 -17.18 -19.45 -4.79
N LEU A 19 -17.63 -18.95 -3.64
CA LEU A 19 -18.02 -19.79 -2.53
C LEU A 19 -19.28 -20.59 -2.91
N GLY A 20 -19.25 -21.91 -2.70
CA GLY A 20 -20.35 -22.82 -3.00
C GLY A 20 -20.15 -23.62 -4.28
N ARG A 21 -21.27 -24.02 -4.92
CA ARG A 21 -21.24 -24.91 -6.09
C ARG A 21 -20.55 -24.22 -7.28
N PRO A 22 -19.55 -24.87 -7.91
CA PRO A 22 -18.91 -24.33 -9.09
C PRO A 22 -19.92 -24.21 -10.24
N LYS A 23 -19.66 -23.27 -11.13
CA LYS A 23 -20.44 -23.14 -12.37
C LYS A 23 -20.14 -24.34 -13.27
N ASN A 24 -21.15 -24.83 -13.99
CA ASN A 24 -20.99 -25.96 -14.91
C ASN A 24 -20.20 -25.61 -16.19
N TYR A 25 -19.91 -24.32 -16.41
CA TYR A 25 -19.22 -23.81 -17.58
C TYR A 25 -17.82 -23.29 -17.22
N ALA A 26 -16.90 -23.34 -18.19
CA ALA A 26 -15.52 -22.88 -18.02
C ALA A 26 -15.43 -21.34 -17.92
N ASP A 27 -14.47 -20.84 -17.15
CA ASP A 27 -14.26 -19.40 -16.96
C ASP A 27 -13.91 -18.69 -18.27
N SER A 28 -14.50 -17.50 -18.47
CA SER A 28 -14.19 -16.64 -19.60
C SER A 28 -12.73 -16.16 -19.60
N LYS A 29 -12.17 -15.85 -20.77
CA LYS A 29 -10.83 -15.22 -20.88
C LYS A 29 -10.72 -13.94 -20.03
N ALA A 30 -11.79 -13.16 -19.94
CA ALA A 30 -11.83 -11.94 -19.12
C ALA A 30 -11.80 -12.24 -17.61
N GLU A 31 -12.55 -13.25 -17.15
CA GLU A 31 -12.56 -13.70 -15.75
C GLU A 31 -11.16 -14.21 -15.33
N LYS A 32 -10.49 -14.96 -16.21
CA LYS A 32 -9.11 -15.43 -15.98
C LYS A 32 -8.11 -14.29 -15.86
N LYS A 33 -8.19 -13.28 -16.74
CA LYS A 33 -7.30 -12.10 -16.68
C LYS A 33 -7.51 -11.31 -15.38
N ALA A 34 -8.76 -11.11 -14.97
CA ALA A 34 -9.08 -10.44 -13.71
C ALA A 34 -8.54 -11.23 -12.51
N ALA A 35 -8.75 -12.55 -12.47
CA ALA A 35 -8.24 -13.41 -11.40
C ALA A 35 -6.71 -13.40 -11.30
N TYR A 36 -6.01 -13.38 -12.43
CA TYR A 36 -4.55 -13.29 -12.45
C TYR A 36 -4.04 -11.95 -11.87
N LYS A 37 -4.68 -10.84 -12.24
CA LYS A 37 -4.34 -9.52 -11.70
C LYS A 37 -4.52 -9.50 -10.19
N ASP A 38 -5.68 -9.95 -9.71
CA ASP A 38 -5.96 -9.97 -8.27
C ASP A 38 -4.99 -10.85 -7.49
N ASN A 39 -4.61 -11.99 -8.06
CA ASN A 39 -3.64 -12.87 -7.43
C ASN A 39 -2.27 -12.21 -7.35
N THR A 40 -1.85 -11.48 -8.40
CA THR A 40 -0.61 -10.71 -8.41
C THR A 40 -0.63 -9.62 -7.33
N ASP A 41 -1.70 -8.83 -7.27
CA ASP A 41 -1.88 -7.76 -6.29
C ASP A 41 -1.87 -8.32 -4.86
N ARG A 42 -2.58 -9.43 -4.62
CA ARG A 42 -2.58 -10.13 -3.33
C ARG A 42 -1.19 -10.62 -2.93
N ILE A 43 -0.46 -11.24 -3.86
CA ILE A 43 0.88 -11.77 -3.61
C ILE A 43 1.82 -10.65 -3.18
N GLU A 44 1.76 -9.47 -3.80
CA GLU A 44 2.59 -8.33 -3.41
C GLU A 44 2.32 -7.91 -1.96
N VAL A 45 1.04 -7.78 -1.60
CA VAL A 45 0.61 -7.43 -0.24
C VAL A 45 1.08 -8.48 0.77
N GLU A 46 0.83 -9.76 0.51
CA GLU A 46 1.25 -10.86 1.39
C GLU A 46 2.77 -10.92 1.56
N ARG A 47 3.54 -10.67 0.50
CA ARG A 47 5.01 -10.59 0.56
C ARG A 47 5.46 -9.46 1.48
N LYS A 48 4.85 -8.27 1.38
CA LYS A 48 5.17 -7.14 2.27
C LYS A 48 4.82 -7.45 3.72
N PHE A 49 3.67 -8.06 3.99
CA PHE A 49 3.31 -8.47 5.36
C PHE A 49 4.24 -9.56 5.91
N SER A 50 4.66 -10.53 5.09
CA SER A 50 5.63 -11.55 5.47
C SER A 50 6.98 -10.92 5.84
N LEU A 51 7.44 -9.95 5.05
CA LEU A 51 8.65 -9.18 5.32
C LEU A 51 8.51 -8.39 6.64
N ALA A 52 7.38 -7.69 6.80
CA ALA A 52 7.11 -6.89 8.00
C ALA A 52 7.14 -7.73 9.28
N LYS A 53 6.52 -8.91 9.25
CA LYS A 53 6.51 -9.83 10.39
C LYS A 53 7.90 -10.37 10.73
N ARG A 54 8.69 -10.76 9.73
CA ARG A 54 10.01 -11.40 9.93
C ARG A 54 11.16 -10.44 10.15
N LYS A 55 11.15 -9.26 9.53
CA LYS A 55 12.28 -8.33 9.50
C LYS A 55 12.01 -7.00 10.20
N PHE A 56 10.76 -6.62 10.38
CA PHE A 56 10.38 -5.34 10.99
C PHE A 56 9.61 -5.49 12.31
N GLY A 57 9.63 -6.67 12.93
CA GLY A 57 9.12 -6.85 14.30
C GLY A 57 7.60 -6.98 14.44
N LEU A 58 6.81 -6.91 13.35
CA LEU A 58 5.35 -7.09 13.44
C LEU A 58 4.94 -8.51 13.89
N GLY A 59 5.84 -9.49 13.79
CA GLY A 59 5.60 -10.86 14.27
C GLY A 59 5.77 -11.03 15.77
N LEU A 60 6.29 -10.02 16.48
CA LEU A 60 6.68 -10.07 17.89
C LEU A 60 6.03 -8.95 18.72
N LEU A 61 4.79 -8.58 18.39
CA LEU A 61 4.02 -7.59 19.14
C LEU A 61 3.46 -8.21 20.42
N LEU A 62 4.29 -8.27 21.47
CA LEU A 62 3.96 -8.81 22.79
C LEU A 62 3.70 -7.72 23.84
N THR A 63 3.51 -6.48 23.40
CA THR A 63 3.34 -5.31 24.26
C THR A 63 1.98 -5.33 24.97
N LYS A 64 1.99 -5.14 26.30
CA LYS A 64 0.78 -5.21 27.13
C LYS A 64 -0.10 -3.95 27.05
N ARG A 65 0.48 -2.81 26.66
CA ARG A 65 -0.21 -1.52 26.58
C ARG A 65 -0.50 -1.14 25.14
N GLU A 66 -1.72 -0.66 24.89
CA GLU A 66 -2.18 -0.26 23.56
C GLU A 66 -1.27 0.79 22.91
N ASP A 67 -0.87 1.82 23.66
CA ASP A 67 0.00 2.90 23.18
C ASP A 67 1.33 2.37 22.63
N THR A 68 1.95 1.44 23.35
CA THR A 68 3.22 0.84 22.95
C THR A 68 3.03 -0.06 21.74
N THR A 69 1.96 -0.87 21.70
CA THR A 69 1.62 -1.70 20.53
C THR A 69 1.46 -0.84 19.28
N ARG A 70 0.72 0.27 19.39
CA ARG A 70 0.49 1.20 18.28
C ARG A 70 1.79 1.85 17.82
N ALA A 71 2.61 2.34 18.75
CA ALA A 71 3.91 2.93 18.43
C ALA A 71 4.84 1.91 17.74
N SER A 72 4.88 0.66 18.21
CA SER A 72 5.66 -0.41 17.58
C SER A 72 5.18 -0.70 16.16
N ILE A 73 3.87 -0.79 15.92
CA ILE A 73 3.31 -0.99 14.57
C ILE A 73 3.72 0.17 13.65
N VAL A 74 3.55 1.41 14.10
CA VAL A 74 3.91 2.59 13.31
C VAL A 74 5.39 2.59 12.96
N LEU A 75 6.26 2.30 13.93
CA LEU A 75 7.70 2.22 13.70
C LEU A 75 8.07 1.13 12.69
N SER A 76 7.46 -0.05 12.77
CA SER A 76 7.66 -1.14 11.80
C SER A 76 7.27 -0.72 10.38
N VAL A 77 6.15 -0.01 10.23
CA VAL A 77 5.69 0.48 8.92
C VAL A 77 6.63 1.55 8.36
N ILE A 78 7.11 2.48 9.20
CA ILE A 78 8.09 3.50 8.80
C ILE A 78 9.39 2.82 8.36
N ALA A 79 9.93 1.91 9.16
CA ALA A 79 11.17 1.20 8.88
C ALA A 79 11.08 0.39 7.57
N MET A 80 9.95 -0.27 7.31
CA MET A 80 9.72 -1.01 6.07
C MET A 80 9.70 -0.12 4.81
N ASN A 81 9.38 1.17 4.96
CA ASN A 81 9.22 2.10 3.84
C ASN A 81 10.28 3.22 3.83
N ILE A 82 11.34 3.10 4.63
CA ILE A 82 12.29 4.18 4.87
C ILE A 82 12.95 4.70 3.58
N ASP A 83 13.33 3.83 2.66
CA ASP A 83 13.96 4.23 1.38
C ASP A 83 13.00 5.06 0.52
N ARG A 84 11.73 4.66 0.49
CA ARG A 84 10.69 5.38 -0.26
C ARG A 84 10.40 6.73 0.37
N LEU A 85 10.32 6.77 1.70
CA LEU A 85 10.15 8.02 2.46
C LEU A 85 11.34 8.95 2.25
N ALA A 86 12.57 8.45 2.33
CA ALA A 86 13.78 9.22 2.07
C ALA A 86 13.80 9.79 0.65
N ALA A 87 13.47 8.96 -0.36
CA ALA A 87 13.38 9.42 -1.75
C ALA A 87 12.31 10.50 -1.94
N MET A 88 11.15 10.38 -1.28
CA MET A 88 10.10 11.40 -1.30
C MET A 88 10.57 12.70 -0.65
N LEU A 89 11.22 12.63 0.51
CA LEU A 89 11.78 13.79 1.20
C LEU A 89 12.86 14.49 0.38
N LEU A 90 13.75 13.74 -0.26
CA LEU A 90 14.79 14.30 -1.14
C LEU A 90 14.18 15.00 -2.37
N ARG A 91 13.14 14.42 -2.98
CA ARG A 91 12.41 15.07 -4.10
C ARG A 91 11.74 16.34 -3.63
N PHE A 92 11.08 16.32 -2.48
CA PHE A 92 10.45 17.48 -1.88
C PHE A 92 11.48 18.59 -1.60
N TRP A 93 12.62 18.25 -1.00
CA TRP A 93 13.69 19.19 -0.70
C TRP A 93 14.27 19.83 -1.98
N LYS A 94 14.47 19.03 -3.04
CA LYS A 94 14.87 19.55 -4.35
C LYS A 94 13.87 20.56 -4.90
N ILE A 95 12.57 20.28 -4.79
CA ILE A 95 11.52 21.21 -5.22
C ILE A 95 11.59 22.50 -4.40
N VAL A 96 11.67 22.41 -3.08
CA VAL A 96 11.74 23.59 -2.19
C VAL A 96 12.98 24.45 -2.50
N ILE A 97 14.14 23.84 -2.73
CA ILE A 97 15.37 24.56 -3.11
C ILE A 97 15.21 25.21 -4.48
N ASN A 98 14.69 24.48 -5.47
CA ASN A 98 14.50 24.99 -6.82
C ASN A 98 13.54 26.18 -6.84
N ILE A 99 12.43 26.08 -6.11
CA ILE A 99 11.48 27.17 -5.89
C ILE A 99 12.18 28.36 -5.23
N ARG A 100 12.92 28.13 -4.14
CA ARG A 100 13.65 29.21 -3.44
C ARG A 100 14.69 29.90 -4.33
N PHE A 101 15.36 29.16 -5.21
CA PHE A 101 16.32 29.71 -6.17
C PHE A 101 15.62 30.52 -7.26
N SER A 102 14.47 30.05 -7.76
CA SER A 102 13.66 30.78 -8.74
C SER A 102 13.13 32.12 -8.17
N TYR A 103 12.71 32.16 -6.90
CA TYR A 103 12.33 33.40 -6.21
C TYR A 103 13.52 34.27 -5.77
N ARG A 104 14.77 33.79 -5.89
CA ARG A 104 15.98 34.52 -5.51
C ARG A 104 16.74 35.12 -6.69
N GLN A 105 16.33 34.87 -7.93
CA GLN A 105 16.84 35.67 -9.04
C GLN A 105 16.29 37.10 -8.90
N PRO A 106 17.14 38.13 -8.66
CA PRO A 106 16.68 39.50 -8.78
C PRO A 106 16.27 39.69 -10.24
N VAL A 107 15.08 40.24 -10.45
CA VAL A 107 14.65 40.75 -11.75
C VAL A 107 15.54 41.96 -12.04
N CYS A 108 16.75 41.73 -12.55
CA CYS A 108 17.58 42.80 -13.10
C CYS A 108 16.95 43.19 -14.44
N HIS A 109 15.90 44.02 -14.39
CA HIS A 109 15.52 44.83 -15.53
C HIS A 109 16.59 45.89 -15.72
N GLY A 110 17.25 45.83 -16.87
CA GLY A 110 18.24 46.79 -17.30
C GLY A 110 17.64 48.19 -17.45
N PHE A 111 18.47 49.17 -17.13
CA PHE A 111 18.36 50.54 -17.66
C PHE A 111 18.95 50.57 -19.06
#